data_AF-A0A2S5V0Y6-F1
#
_entry.id   AF-A0A2S5V0Y6-F1
#
_cell.length_a   1.000
_cell.length_b   1.000
_cell.length_c   1.000
_cell.angle_alpha   90.00
_cell.angle_beta   90.00
_cell.angle_gamma   90.00
#
_symmetry.space_group_name_H-M   'P 1'
#
loop_
_entity.id
_entity.type
_entity.pdbx_description
1 polymer ?
#
loop_
_entity_poly.entity_id
_entity_poly.type
_entity_poly.pdbx_seq_one_letter_code
_entity_poly.pdbx_strand_id
1 'polypeptide(L)'
;MRLPGNDPLPAARTRENNMVTCLRIAADVDEPIELIDIESDDEYRRLVDGWTEAVDVPALGISIYVNEEGLVRRLPFNARASAIWWANCERLPDAMLVGDAVVVGYPDDDGKATDVPAETVALLTQPREYAVMIRLGSESERIGSGSRFNAVLLPFVAGNPNWLLSSARYEDYFSAALWSVALSEHRCDVGATKVVPSAQLPGHLAEKWQPQA
;
A
#
# COMPACT_ATOMS: atom_id res chain seq x y z
N MET A 1 39.32 -28.73 14.05
CA MET A 1 37.92 -28.78 13.58
C MET A 1 37.05 -28.21 14.71
N ARG A 2 36.71 -26.92 14.65
CA ARG A 2 35.84 -26.22 15.60
C ARG A 2 34.60 -25.78 14.83
N LEU A 3 33.41 -26.07 15.36
CA LEU A 3 32.14 -25.61 14.79
C LEU A 3 32.00 -24.09 15.01
N PRO A 4 31.49 -23.32 14.04
CA PRO A 4 31.32 -21.87 14.19
C PRO A 4 30.08 -21.53 15.03
N GLY A 5 30.20 -20.39 15.71
CA GLY A 5 29.29 -19.79 16.70
C GLY A 5 27.82 -19.80 16.32
N ASN A 6 27.02 -20.23 17.29
CA ASN A 6 25.61 -19.97 17.37
C ASN A 6 25.48 -18.64 18.14
N ASP A 7 25.65 -17.52 17.44
CA ASP A 7 25.38 -16.20 18.03
C ASP A 7 23.87 -16.11 18.29
N PRO A 8 23.43 -15.87 19.53
CA PRO A 8 22.02 -15.68 19.80
C PRO A 8 21.54 -14.42 19.08
N LEU A 9 20.41 -14.56 18.39
CA LEU A 9 19.61 -13.44 17.87
C LEU A 9 19.45 -12.39 18.97
N PRO A 10 19.50 -11.08 18.65
CA PRO A 10 19.36 -10.02 19.64
C PRO A 10 18.06 -10.23 20.43
N ALA A 11 18.18 -10.15 21.75
CA ALA A 11 17.09 -10.36 22.69
C ALA A 11 15.85 -9.54 22.30
N ALA A 12 14.69 -10.20 22.27
CA ALA A 12 13.41 -9.54 22.13
C ALA A 12 13.31 -8.43 23.19
N ARG A 13 13.18 -7.17 22.74
CA ARG A 13 12.95 -6.04 23.62
C ARG A 13 11.63 -6.28 24.35
N THR A 14 11.66 -6.34 25.68
CA THR A 14 10.47 -6.33 26.51
C THR A 14 9.76 -4.99 26.30
N ARG A 15 8.71 -4.97 25.46
CA ARG A 15 7.94 -3.75 25.16
C ARG A 15 7.10 -3.35 26.37
N GLU A 16 7.13 -2.08 26.74
CA GLU A 16 6.20 -1.52 27.72
C GLU A 16 4.81 -1.43 27.08
N ASN A 17 3.76 -1.82 27.82
CA ASN A 17 2.39 -2.06 27.33
C ASN A 17 1.65 -0.82 26.74
N ASN A 18 2.33 0.30 26.49
CA ASN A 18 1.72 1.53 25.99
C ASN A 18 2.42 2.14 24.76
N MET A 19 3.45 1.47 24.24
CA MET A 19 4.22 1.94 23.09
C MET A 19 3.66 1.33 21.80
N VAL A 20 3.39 2.16 20.81
CA VAL A 20 2.88 1.75 19.49
C VAL A 20 3.95 1.99 18.44
N THR A 21 4.37 0.93 17.76
CA THR A 21 5.24 1.05 16.59
C THR A 21 4.41 1.46 15.39
N CYS A 22 4.82 2.51 14.67
CA CYS A 22 4.10 3.09 13.54
C CYS A 22 5.05 3.50 12.41
N LEU A 23 4.50 3.82 11.23
CA LEU A 23 5.26 4.42 10.13
C LEU A 23 4.95 5.91 10.01
N ARG A 24 5.97 6.77 10.01
CA ARG A 24 5.85 8.17 9.58
C ARG A 24 6.06 8.25 8.07
N ILE A 25 5.09 8.84 7.38
CA ILE A 25 5.13 9.10 5.94
C ILE A 25 5.11 10.61 5.75
N ALA A 26 6.30 11.18 5.52
CA ALA A 26 6.43 12.60 5.23
C ALA A 26 5.70 12.96 3.92
N ALA A 27 5.13 14.17 3.86
CA ALA A 27 4.54 14.68 2.63
C ALA A 27 5.59 14.92 1.53
N ASP A 28 6.82 15.26 1.93
CA ASP A 28 7.97 15.27 1.02
C ASP A 28 8.32 13.83 0.60
N VAL A 29 8.32 13.57 -0.70
CA VAL A 29 8.58 12.24 -1.26
C VAL A 29 10.04 11.83 -1.13
N ASP A 30 10.95 12.80 -1.05
CA ASP A 30 12.39 12.56 -0.92
C ASP A 30 12.78 12.18 0.52
N GLU A 31 11.93 12.47 1.50
CA GLU A 31 12.10 11.99 2.88
C GLU A 31 11.71 10.50 2.98
N PRO A 32 12.55 9.65 3.59
CA PRO A 32 12.26 8.23 3.73
C PRO A 32 11.06 7.98 4.66
N ILE A 33 10.43 6.82 4.51
CA ILE A 33 9.44 6.35 5.49
C ILE A 33 10.20 5.86 6.73
N GLU A 34 9.80 6.34 7.90
CA GLU A 34 10.47 6.04 9.16
C GLU A 34 9.60 5.13 10.03
N LEU A 35 10.18 4.05 10.55
CA LEU A 35 9.55 3.24 11.59
C LEU A 35 9.89 3.86 12.94
N ILE A 36 8.89 4.31 13.67
CA ILE A 36 9.05 5.01 14.95
C ILE A 36 8.13 4.39 16.01
N ASP A 37 8.50 4.58 17.26
CA ASP A 37 7.70 4.19 18.41
C ASP A 37 7.05 5.45 19.01
N ILE A 38 5.75 5.38 19.31
CA ILE A 38 4.97 6.46 19.92
C ILE A 38 4.47 6.01 21.29
N GLU A 39 4.64 6.87 22.30
CA GLU A 39 4.26 6.56 23.69
C GLU A 39 2.96 7.25 24.12
N SER A 40 2.52 8.27 23.38
CA SER A 40 1.40 9.13 23.76
C SER A 40 0.62 9.73 22.58
N ASP A 41 -0.66 10.05 22.82
CA ASP A 41 -1.51 10.67 21.79
C ASP A 41 -0.99 12.04 21.32
N ASP A 42 -0.32 12.78 22.20
CA ASP A 42 0.28 14.08 21.88
C ASP A 42 1.40 13.98 20.85
N GLU A 43 2.06 12.83 20.71
CA GLU A 43 3.09 12.62 19.68
C GLU A 43 2.49 12.47 18.28
N TYR A 44 1.36 11.76 18.12
CA TYR A 44 0.66 11.73 16.83
C TYR A 44 0.35 13.14 16.36
N ARG A 45 -0.16 13.99 17.26
CA ARG A 45 -0.50 15.38 16.97
C ARG A 45 0.70 16.22 16.55
N ARG A 46 1.86 16.00 17.17
CA ARG A 46 3.11 16.66 16.77
C ARG A 46 3.58 16.19 15.40
N LEU A 47 3.47 14.89 15.11
CA LEU A 47 3.90 14.29 13.84
C LEU A 47 3.04 14.74 12.66
N VAL A 48 1.73 14.88 12.83
CA VAL A 48 0.83 15.39 11.78
C VAL A 48 0.68 16.92 11.78
N ASP A 49 1.37 17.62 12.69
CA ASP A 49 1.28 19.08 12.91
C ASP A 49 -0.14 19.59 13.23
N GLY A 50 -0.94 18.86 14.03
CA GLY A 50 -2.31 19.29 14.33
C GLY A 50 -3.17 18.29 15.09
N TRP A 51 -4.48 18.50 15.03
CA TRP A 51 -5.44 17.50 15.46
C TRP A 51 -5.46 16.34 14.45
N THR A 52 -5.57 15.13 14.96
CA THR A 52 -5.50 13.91 14.16
C THR A 52 -6.89 13.52 13.65
N GLU A 53 -7.01 13.31 12.35
CA GLU A 53 -8.12 12.58 11.74
C GLU A 53 -7.64 11.21 11.29
N ALA A 54 -8.46 10.18 11.52
CA ALA A 54 -8.16 8.80 11.15
C ALA A 54 -8.86 8.40 9.85
N VAL A 55 -8.09 7.82 8.93
CA VAL A 55 -8.60 7.22 7.71
C VAL A 55 -8.27 5.73 7.71
N ASP A 56 -9.31 4.91 7.80
CA ASP A 56 -9.15 3.46 7.87
C ASP A 56 -8.88 2.85 6.49
N VAL A 57 -7.96 1.87 6.47
CA VAL A 57 -7.65 1.04 5.31
C VAL A 57 -7.77 -0.44 5.70
N PRO A 58 -9.00 -0.98 5.79
CA PRO A 58 -9.24 -2.33 6.32
C PRO A 58 -8.52 -3.43 5.52
N ALA A 59 -8.33 -3.24 4.21
CA ALA A 59 -7.62 -4.19 3.35
C ALA A 59 -6.16 -4.43 3.76
N LEU A 60 -5.56 -3.49 4.51
CA LEU A 60 -4.20 -3.58 5.04
C LEU A 60 -4.17 -3.68 6.59
N GLY A 61 -5.33 -3.70 7.25
CA GLY A 61 -5.43 -3.72 8.71
C GLY A 61 -4.78 -2.51 9.39
N ILE A 62 -4.89 -1.32 8.78
CA ILE A 62 -4.28 -0.08 9.28
C ILE A 62 -5.27 1.08 9.36
N SER A 63 -4.88 2.09 10.14
CA SER A 63 -5.44 3.44 10.10
C SER A 63 -4.32 4.44 9.78
N ILE A 64 -4.64 5.45 8.97
CA ILE A 64 -3.73 6.55 8.62
C ILE A 64 -4.19 7.79 9.37
N TYR A 65 -3.37 8.29 10.29
CA TYR A 65 -3.58 9.56 10.96
C TYR A 65 -2.97 10.70 10.14
N VAL A 66 -3.77 11.72 9.90
CA VAL A 66 -3.41 12.95 9.19
C VAL A 66 -3.90 14.17 9.96
N ASN A 67 -3.53 15.36 9.51
CA ASN A 67 -4.02 16.59 10.09
C ASN A 67 -5.48 16.86 9.68
N GLU A 68 -6.41 16.91 10.64
CA GLU A 68 -7.83 17.21 10.42
C GLU A 68 -8.04 18.57 9.72
N GLU A 69 -7.20 19.56 10.02
CA GLU A 69 -7.28 20.89 9.41
C GLU A 69 -6.39 21.01 8.16
N GLY A 70 -5.77 19.92 7.70
CA GLY A 70 -4.71 19.96 6.69
C GLY A 70 -5.14 20.63 5.39
N LEU A 71 -6.35 20.35 4.90
CA LEU A 71 -6.90 20.98 3.68
C LEU A 71 -7.16 22.47 3.87
N VAL A 72 -7.73 22.86 5.01
CA VAL A 72 -8.01 24.27 5.36
C VAL A 72 -6.71 25.05 5.50
N ARG A 73 -5.69 24.44 6.10
CA ARG A 73 -4.34 24.99 6.27
C ARG A 73 -3.47 24.90 5.02
N ARG A 74 -3.94 24.24 3.95
CA ARG A 74 -3.23 24.04 2.68
C ARG A 74 -1.88 23.35 2.87
N LEU A 75 -1.84 22.32 3.69
CA LEU A 75 -0.63 21.50 3.84
C LEU A 75 -0.27 20.82 2.51
N PRO A 76 1.01 20.42 2.31
CA PRO A 76 1.44 19.77 1.07
C PRO A 76 0.71 18.46 0.81
N PHE A 77 0.45 18.13 -0.45
CA PHE A 77 -0.14 16.85 -0.83
C PHE A 77 0.78 15.68 -0.47
N ASN A 78 0.26 14.70 0.27
CA ASN A 78 1.00 13.49 0.61
C ASN A 78 0.62 12.38 -0.38
N ALA A 79 1.39 12.30 -1.46
CA ALA A 79 1.15 11.33 -2.53
C ALA A 79 1.24 9.88 -2.05
N ARG A 80 2.16 9.59 -1.11
CA ARG A 80 2.36 8.24 -0.57
C ARG A 80 1.19 7.82 0.32
N ALA A 81 0.78 8.67 1.26
CA ALA A 81 -0.38 8.39 2.12
C ALA A 81 -1.67 8.27 1.30
N SER A 82 -1.89 9.19 0.34
CA SER A 82 -3.05 9.15 -0.54
C SER A 82 -3.07 7.90 -1.43
N ALA A 83 -1.93 7.47 -1.97
CA ALA A 83 -1.83 6.25 -2.77
C ALA A 83 -2.19 4.99 -1.96
N ILE A 84 -1.78 4.91 -0.69
CA ILE A 84 -2.18 3.82 0.21
C ILE A 84 -3.70 3.81 0.35
N TRP A 85 -4.31 4.95 0.66
CA TRP A 85 -5.75 5.00 0.85
C TRP A 85 -6.52 4.68 -0.44
N TRP A 86 -6.23 5.40 -1.52
CA TRP A 86 -6.92 5.30 -2.79
C TRP A 86 -6.85 3.91 -3.43
N ALA A 87 -5.69 3.24 -3.39
CA ALA A 87 -5.51 1.92 -4.00
C ALA A 87 -6.26 0.79 -3.25
N ASN A 88 -6.77 1.08 -2.05
CA ASN A 88 -7.45 0.11 -1.19
C ASN A 88 -8.93 0.44 -0.95
N CYS A 89 -9.45 1.51 -1.55
CA CYS A 89 -10.88 1.82 -1.53
C CYS A 89 -11.63 1.13 -2.68
N GLU A 90 -12.85 0.65 -2.41
CA GLU A 90 -13.72 0.11 -3.47
C GLU A 90 -14.19 1.19 -4.45
N ARG A 91 -14.42 2.40 -3.93
CA ARG A 91 -14.73 3.60 -4.71
C ARG A 91 -13.68 4.64 -4.38
N LEU A 92 -13.06 5.20 -5.42
CA LEU A 92 -12.05 6.24 -5.23
C LEU A 92 -12.65 7.44 -4.49
N PRO A 93 -12.07 7.87 -3.37
CA PRO A 93 -12.46 9.08 -2.68
C PRO A 93 -12.16 10.33 -3.53
N ASP A 94 -13.04 11.33 -3.46
CA ASP A 94 -12.77 12.66 -4.06
C ASP A 94 -11.77 13.50 -3.24
N ALA A 95 -11.35 12.98 -2.07
CA ALA A 95 -10.47 13.66 -1.12
C ALA A 95 -9.02 13.18 -1.24
N MET A 96 -8.10 14.05 -0.84
CA MET A 96 -6.66 13.80 -0.79
C MET A 96 -6.15 13.94 0.63
N LEU A 97 -5.13 13.15 0.99
CA LEU A 97 -4.43 13.29 2.26
C LEU A 97 -3.29 14.29 2.10
N VAL A 98 -3.19 15.22 3.05
CA VAL A 98 -2.23 16.32 3.03
C VAL A 98 -1.49 16.43 4.36
N GLY A 99 -0.26 16.93 4.32
CA GLY A 99 0.67 16.95 5.45
C GLY A 99 1.32 15.59 5.71
N ASP A 100 2.19 15.56 6.72
CA ASP A 100 2.78 14.33 7.20
C ASP A 100 1.69 13.40 7.75
N ALA A 101 1.87 12.10 7.55
CA ALA A 101 0.93 11.07 7.96
C ALA A 101 1.61 10.04 8.87
N VAL A 102 0.84 9.46 9.78
CA VAL A 102 1.28 8.36 10.64
C VAL A 102 0.40 7.14 10.35
N VAL A 103 1.01 5.99 10.08
CA VAL A 103 0.29 4.72 9.84
C VAL A 103 0.46 3.81 11.04
N VAL A 104 -0.66 3.39 11.61
CA VAL A 104 -0.77 2.47 12.74
C VAL A 104 -1.58 1.24 12.35
N GLY A 105 -1.52 0.18 13.17
CA GLY A 105 -2.45 -0.94 13.05
C GLY A 105 -3.86 -0.53 13.42
N TYR A 106 -4.83 -1.30 12.91
CA TYR A 106 -6.25 -1.11 13.21
C TYR A 106 -6.48 -1.07 14.72
N PRO A 107 -7.41 -0.24 15.22
CA PRO A 107 -7.65 -0.16 16.65
C PRO A 107 -8.09 -1.50 17.24
N ASP A 108 -7.70 -1.75 18.48
CA ASP A 108 -8.18 -2.89 19.28
C ASP A 108 -9.64 -2.72 19.73
N ASP A 109 -10.16 -3.69 20.48
CA ASP A 109 -11.56 -3.68 20.97
C ASP A 109 -11.86 -2.49 21.90
N ASP A 110 -10.82 -1.86 22.48
CA ASP A 110 -10.93 -0.66 23.33
C ASP A 110 -10.79 0.65 22.52
N GLY A 111 -10.63 0.55 21.19
CA GLY A 111 -10.46 1.69 20.30
C GLY A 111 -9.04 2.26 20.28
N LYS A 112 -8.05 1.56 20.84
CA LYS A 112 -6.66 2.04 20.89
C LYS A 112 -5.89 1.61 19.65
N ALA A 113 -5.10 2.54 19.10
CA ALA A 113 -4.17 2.23 18.02
C ALA A 113 -3.25 1.06 18.40
N THR A 114 -3.01 0.16 17.44
CA THR A 114 -2.10 -0.97 17.61
C THR A 114 -0.85 -0.81 16.74
N ASP A 115 0.14 -1.67 16.95
CA ASP A 115 1.34 -1.70 16.11
C ASP A 115 0.97 -1.85 14.63
N VAL A 116 1.66 -1.09 13.77
CA VAL A 116 1.57 -1.30 12.32
C VAL A 116 1.90 -2.77 11.98
N PRO A 117 1.06 -3.48 11.20
CA PRO A 117 1.31 -4.87 10.84
C PRO A 117 2.65 -5.04 10.13
N ALA A 118 3.41 -6.07 10.51
CA ALA A 118 4.74 -6.33 9.94
C ALA A 118 4.69 -6.54 8.41
N GLU A 119 3.59 -7.10 7.89
CA GLU A 119 3.37 -7.25 6.46
C GLU A 119 3.18 -5.90 5.75
N THR A 120 2.52 -4.94 6.41
CA THR A 120 2.35 -3.57 5.91
C THR A 120 3.68 -2.80 5.96
N VAL A 121 4.47 -2.97 7.01
CA VAL A 121 5.85 -2.44 7.05
C VAL A 121 6.65 -2.97 5.88
N ALA A 122 6.64 -4.29 5.65
CA ALA A 122 7.36 -4.89 4.55
C ALA A 122 6.85 -4.42 3.18
N LEU A 123 5.54 -4.25 3.02
CA LEU A 123 4.90 -3.76 1.79
C LEU A 123 5.37 -2.35 1.44
N LEU A 124 5.37 -1.44 2.42
CA LEU A 124 5.58 -0.01 2.21
C LEU A 124 7.06 0.41 2.23
N THR A 125 7.95 -0.39 2.82
CA THR A 125 9.36 0.01 3.03
C THR A 125 10.39 -0.87 2.33
N GLN A 126 10.05 -2.09 1.92
CA GLN A 126 11.02 -2.98 1.28
C GLN A 126 10.96 -2.86 -0.24
N PRO A 127 12.11 -2.69 -0.92
CA PRO A 127 12.18 -2.77 -2.38
C PRO A 127 11.68 -4.13 -2.84
N ARG A 128 10.62 -4.13 -3.65
CA ARG A 128 9.99 -5.32 -4.20
C ARG A 128 9.37 -4.96 -5.52
N GLU A 129 9.41 -5.90 -6.46
CA GLU A 129 8.70 -5.71 -7.70
C GLU A 129 7.20 -5.95 -7.49
N TYR A 130 6.38 -5.03 -7.99
CA TYR A 130 4.92 -5.08 -7.95
C TYR A 130 4.32 -5.07 -9.35
N ALA A 131 3.13 -5.65 -9.47
CA ALA A 131 2.28 -5.59 -10.65
C ALA A 131 0.86 -5.15 -10.26
N VAL A 132 0.11 -4.68 -11.24
CA VAL A 132 -1.31 -4.33 -11.08
C VAL A 132 -2.18 -5.40 -11.71
N MET A 133 -3.06 -5.99 -10.93
CA MET A 133 -4.16 -6.83 -11.40
C MET A 133 -5.39 -5.96 -11.67
N ILE A 134 -6.11 -6.28 -12.74
CA ILE A 134 -7.28 -5.56 -13.22
C ILE A 134 -8.42 -6.54 -13.36
N ARG A 135 -9.54 -6.30 -12.69
CA ARG A 135 -10.79 -7.01 -12.91
C ARG A 135 -11.65 -6.21 -13.88
N LEU A 136 -12.09 -6.84 -14.96
CA LEU A 136 -13.01 -6.20 -15.87
C LEU A 136 -14.45 -6.22 -15.31
N GLY A 137 -15.24 -5.21 -15.66
CA GLY A 137 -16.66 -5.14 -15.32
C GLY A 137 -17.48 -6.24 -16.01
N SER A 138 -18.67 -6.55 -15.49
CA SER A 138 -19.55 -7.60 -16.02
C SER A 138 -20.07 -7.33 -17.44
N GLU A 139 -20.11 -6.07 -17.90
CA GLU A 139 -20.41 -5.75 -19.30
C GLU A 139 -19.24 -5.99 -20.26
N SER A 140 -18.04 -6.26 -19.72
CA SER A 140 -16.79 -6.38 -20.45
C SER A 140 -16.41 -7.83 -20.79
N GLU A 141 -17.31 -8.80 -20.57
CA GLU A 141 -17.14 -10.21 -20.98
C GLU A 141 -16.79 -10.39 -22.48
N ARG A 142 -16.92 -9.33 -23.28
CA ARG A 142 -16.42 -9.26 -24.65
C ARG A 142 -15.09 -8.52 -24.74
N ILE A 143 -14.01 -9.06 -24.18
CA ILE A 143 -12.70 -8.86 -24.81
C ILE A 143 -12.70 -9.68 -26.10
N GLY A 144 -13.36 -9.15 -27.13
CA GLY A 144 -13.16 -9.63 -28.49
C GLY A 144 -11.68 -9.47 -28.85
N SER A 145 -11.17 -10.40 -29.66
CA SER A 145 -9.77 -10.51 -30.13
C SER A 145 -9.19 -9.26 -30.85
N GLY A 146 -9.86 -8.10 -30.79
CA GLY A 146 -9.44 -6.83 -31.40
C GLY A 146 -9.38 -5.64 -30.44
N SER A 147 -9.51 -5.83 -29.12
CA SER A 147 -9.25 -4.75 -28.16
C SER A 147 -7.74 -4.47 -28.09
N ARG A 148 -7.33 -3.19 -28.07
CA ARG A 148 -5.93 -2.73 -28.06
C ARG A 148 -5.10 -3.23 -26.85
N PHE A 149 -5.69 -4.04 -25.97
CA PHE A 149 -5.12 -4.53 -24.71
C PHE A 149 -4.32 -5.83 -24.80
N ASN A 150 -4.34 -6.55 -25.93
CA ASN A 150 -3.64 -7.84 -26.04
C ASN A 150 -2.10 -7.72 -25.90
N ALA A 151 -1.52 -6.52 -26.00
CA ALA A 151 -0.09 -6.31 -25.83
C ALA A 151 0.35 -5.97 -24.38
N VAL A 152 -0.57 -5.58 -23.49
CA VAL A 152 -0.24 -5.03 -22.16
C VAL A 152 -0.91 -5.82 -21.02
N LEU A 153 -1.98 -6.56 -21.30
CA LEU A 153 -2.68 -7.36 -20.29
C LEU A 153 -2.49 -8.85 -20.58
N LEU A 154 -1.99 -9.56 -19.57
CA LEU A 154 -1.84 -11.00 -19.60
C LEU A 154 -3.07 -11.64 -18.94
N PRO A 155 -3.65 -12.71 -19.52
CA PRO A 155 -4.70 -13.46 -18.85
C PRO A 155 -4.16 -14.04 -17.54
N PHE A 156 -4.81 -13.73 -16.42
CA PHE A 156 -4.42 -14.23 -15.10
C PHE A 156 -5.25 -15.47 -14.78
N VAL A 157 -4.69 -16.66 -15.00
CA VAL A 157 -5.40 -17.93 -14.74
C VAL A 157 -4.98 -18.48 -13.38
N ALA A 158 -5.45 -17.83 -12.32
CA ALA A 158 -5.54 -18.45 -10.99
C ALA A 158 -6.94 -18.22 -10.42
N GLY A 159 -7.80 -19.23 -10.54
CA GLY A 159 -9.09 -19.31 -9.84
C GLY A 159 -10.21 -18.36 -10.26
N ASN A 160 -9.95 -17.30 -11.04
CA ASN A 160 -11.00 -16.36 -11.48
C ASN A 160 -10.72 -15.82 -12.90
N PRO A 161 -11.59 -16.11 -13.90
CA PRO A 161 -11.35 -15.77 -15.31
C PRO A 161 -11.40 -14.27 -15.63
N ASN A 162 -11.84 -13.43 -14.68
CA ASN A 162 -12.10 -12.01 -14.93
C ASN A 162 -10.97 -11.08 -14.48
N TRP A 163 -9.89 -11.64 -13.91
CA TRP A 163 -8.69 -10.87 -13.58
C TRP A 163 -7.65 -10.98 -14.70
N LEU A 164 -7.08 -9.83 -15.03
CA LEU A 164 -5.97 -9.68 -15.95
C LEU A 164 -4.79 -9.09 -15.19
N LEU A 165 -3.59 -9.43 -15.61
CA LEU A 165 -2.36 -8.91 -15.03
C LEU A 165 -1.73 -7.89 -15.98
N SER A 166 -1.41 -6.71 -15.47
CA SER A 166 -0.59 -5.74 -16.21
C SER A 166 0.79 -6.33 -16.50
N SER A 167 1.30 -6.13 -17.71
CA SER A 167 2.67 -6.48 -18.08
C SER A 167 3.70 -5.53 -17.45
N ALA A 168 3.27 -4.35 -16.99
CA ALA A 168 4.14 -3.40 -16.31
C ALA A 168 4.59 -3.94 -14.94
N ARG A 169 5.81 -3.56 -14.55
CA ARG A 169 6.42 -3.85 -13.26
C ARG A 169 6.89 -2.55 -12.62
N TYR A 170 6.73 -2.49 -11.30
CA TYR A 170 7.02 -1.31 -10.51
C TYR A 170 7.98 -1.71 -9.39
N GLU A 171 8.99 -0.90 -9.14
CA GLU A 171 10.04 -1.21 -8.16
C GLU A 171 9.60 -0.99 -6.71
N ASP A 172 8.44 -0.34 -6.54
CA ASP A 172 7.85 -0.01 -5.25
C ASP A 172 6.31 -0.04 -5.29
N TYR A 173 5.72 -0.12 -4.10
CA TYR A 173 4.28 -0.20 -3.92
C TYR A 173 3.54 1.07 -4.38
N PHE A 174 4.10 2.26 -4.12
CA PHE A 174 3.45 3.54 -4.38
C PHE A 174 3.29 3.79 -5.87
N SER A 175 4.33 3.50 -6.66
CA SER A 175 4.27 3.53 -8.12
C SER A 175 3.15 2.61 -8.63
N ALA A 176 3.11 1.36 -8.17
CA ALA A 176 2.05 0.42 -8.56
C ALA A 176 0.65 0.89 -8.12
N ALA A 177 0.52 1.45 -6.91
CA ALA A 177 -0.72 1.95 -6.34
C ALA A 177 -1.26 3.15 -7.15
N LEU A 178 -0.43 4.12 -7.49
CA LEU A 178 -0.82 5.25 -8.33
C LEU A 178 -1.28 4.80 -9.73
N TRP A 179 -0.60 3.82 -10.32
CA TRP A 179 -1.03 3.24 -11.59
C TRP A 179 -2.35 2.46 -11.45
N SER A 180 -2.57 1.77 -10.34
CA SER A 180 -3.83 1.11 -10.01
C SER A 180 -5.00 2.10 -9.95
N VAL A 181 -4.78 3.26 -9.33
CA VAL A 181 -5.76 4.34 -9.22
C VAL A 181 -6.05 4.96 -10.59
N ALA A 182 -5.01 5.33 -11.33
CA ALA A 182 -5.16 5.93 -12.66
C ALA A 182 -5.91 5.00 -13.64
N LEU A 183 -5.65 3.70 -13.57
CA LEU A 183 -6.37 2.70 -14.37
C LEU A 183 -7.86 2.62 -14.00
N SER A 184 -8.20 2.78 -12.72
CA SER A 184 -9.58 2.76 -12.25
C SER A 184 -10.35 4.02 -12.64
N GLU A 185 -9.73 5.20 -12.59
CA GLU A 185 -10.41 6.46 -12.96
C GLU A 185 -10.65 6.59 -14.46
N HIS A 186 -9.66 6.23 -15.28
CA HIS A 186 -9.70 6.53 -16.70
C HIS A 186 -10.45 5.49 -17.54
N ARG A 187 -10.97 4.41 -16.91
CA ARG A 187 -11.56 3.29 -17.64
C ARG A 187 -12.89 2.84 -17.05
N CYS A 188 -13.96 3.06 -17.81
CA CYS A 188 -15.30 2.59 -17.46
C CYS A 188 -15.46 1.07 -17.46
N ASP A 189 -14.55 0.31 -18.09
CA ASP A 189 -14.61 -1.15 -18.15
C ASP A 189 -13.75 -1.85 -17.09
N VAL A 190 -13.03 -1.08 -16.26
CA VAL A 190 -12.32 -1.59 -15.08
C VAL A 190 -13.30 -1.61 -13.91
N GLY A 191 -13.62 -2.81 -13.42
CA GLY A 191 -14.50 -3.00 -12.27
C GLY A 191 -13.78 -3.09 -10.94
N ALA A 192 -12.47 -3.38 -10.94
CA ALA A 192 -11.59 -3.26 -9.77
C ALA A 192 -10.12 -3.34 -10.19
N THR A 193 -9.23 -2.83 -9.35
CA THR A 193 -7.78 -3.04 -9.46
C THR A 193 -7.21 -3.54 -8.15
N LYS A 194 -6.05 -4.20 -8.21
CA LYS A 194 -5.31 -4.65 -7.03
C LYS A 194 -3.82 -4.61 -7.29
N VAL A 195 -3.05 -4.05 -6.38
CA VAL A 195 -1.57 -4.14 -6.39
C VAL A 195 -1.16 -5.47 -5.78
N VAL A 196 -0.25 -6.20 -6.45
CA VAL A 196 0.27 -7.48 -5.98
C VAL A 196 1.80 -7.54 -6.10
N PRO A 197 2.52 -8.10 -5.12
CA PRO A 197 3.93 -8.40 -5.28
C PRO A 197 4.15 -9.42 -6.39
N SER A 198 5.15 -9.20 -7.26
CA SER A 198 5.51 -10.14 -8.32
C SER A 198 5.82 -11.54 -7.81
N ALA A 199 6.40 -11.65 -6.60
CA ALA A 199 6.71 -12.92 -5.95
C ALA A 199 5.46 -13.76 -5.58
N GLN A 200 4.27 -13.16 -5.56
CA GLN A 200 3.00 -13.85 -5.30
C GLN A 200 2.28 -14.28 -6.59
N LEU A 201 2.83 -13.94 -7.76
CA LEU A 201 2.24 -14.33 -9.04
C LEU A 201 2.48 -15.83 -9.33
N PRO A 202 1.54 -16.52 -9.99
CA PRO A 202 1.74 -17.88 -10.48
C PRO A 202 3.01 -17.98 -11.35
N GLY A 203 3.80 -19.05 -11.17
CA GLY A 203 5.11 -19.23 -11.83
C GLY A 203 5.07 -19.06 -13.36
N HIS A 204 4.01 -19.54 -14.02
CA HIS A 204 3.85 -19.39 -15.48
C HIS A 204 3.68 -17.93 -15.96
N LEU A 205 3.31 -17.02 -15.07
CA LEU A 205 3.25 -15.57 -15.34
C LEU A 205 4.54 -14.86 -14.94
N ALA A 206 5.25 -15.39 -13.94
CA ALA A 206 6.59 -14.93 -13.60
C ALA A 206 7.61 -15.25 -14.72
N GLU A 207 7.51 -16.43 -15.34
CA GLU A 207 8.43 -16.91 -16.39
C GLU A 207 8.19 -16.29 -17.77
N LYS A 208 6.94 -15.90 -18.10
CA LYS A 208 6.60 -15.25 -19.38
C LYS A 208 7.25 -13.87 -19.56
N TRP A 209 7.94 -13.40 -18.55
CA TRP A 209 8.67 -12.15 -18.54
C TRP A 209 10.16 -12.48 -18.35
N GLN A 210 10.87 -12.58 -19.47
CA GLN A 210 12.27 -12.24 -19.50
C GLN A 210 12.35 -10.86 -20.15
N PRO A 211 12.92 -9.84 -19.50
CA PRO A 211 13.17 -8.58 -20.16
C PRO A 211 14.00 -8.87 -21.42
N GLN A 212 13.51 -8.45 -22.59
CA GLN A 212 14.36 -8.48 -23.77
C GLN A 212 15.54 -7.55 -23.48
N ALA A 213 16.73 -8.15 -23.40
CA ALA A 213 18.00 -7.48 -23.17
C ALA A 213 18.32 -6.47 -24.28
#